data_AF-A0A939LDM0-F1
#
_entry.id   AF-A0A939LDM0-F1
#
_cell.length_a   1.000
_cell.length_b   1.000
_cell.length_c   1.000
_cell.angle_alpha   90.00
_cell.angle_beta   90.00
_cell.angle_gamma   90.00
#
_symmetry.space_group_name_H-M   'P 1'
#
loop_
_entity.id
_entity.type
_entity.pdbx_description
1 polymer ?
#
loop_
_entity_poly.entity_id
_entity_poly.type
_entity_poly.pdbx_seq_one_letter_code
_entity_poly.pdbx_strand_id
1 'polypeptide(L)' 'MDDHLDDYMNAVARTMALPLEDAWRPAVRANLEVALRLARLVDDFPLPDDLASAAVYST' A
#
# COMPACT_ATOMS: atom_id res chain seq x y z
N MET A 1 11.55 5.82 11.77
CA MET A 1 10.39 5.86 10.85
C MET A 1 10.71 5.11 9.57
N ASP A 2 11.86 5.36 8.93
CA ASP A 2 12.35 4.60 7.76
C ASP A 2 12.35 3.08 7.99
N ASP A 3 12.78 2.62 9.16
CA ASP A 3 12.83 1.19 9.50
C ASP A 3 11.46 0.48 9.39
N HIS A 4 10.35 1.17 9.70
CA HIS A 4 9.02 0.56 9.63
C HIS A 4 8.57 0.29 8.20
N LEU A 5 9.01 1.11 7.25
CA LEU A 5 8.65 0.93 5.85
C LEU A 5 9.43 -0.24 5.24
N ASP A 6 10.72 -0.36 5.58
CA ASP A 6 11.54 -1.49 5.16
C ASP A 6 11.06 -2.81 5.78
N ASP A 7 10.64 -2.79 7.05
CA ASP A 7 10.02 -3.95 7.70
C ASP A 7 8.72 -4.37 7.01
N TYR A 8 7.86 -3.41 6.66
CA TYR A 8 6.64 -3.66 5.91
C TYR A 8 6.94 -4.23 4.52
N MET A 9 7.87 -3.63 3.77
CA MET A 9 8.30 -4.13 2.46
C MET A 9 8.78 -5.58 2.55
N ASN A 10 9.60 -5.90 3.55
CA ASN A 10 10.10 -7.25 3.76
C ASN A 10 8.98 -8.24 4.14
N ALA A 11 8.02 -7.81 4.97
CA ALA A 11 6.89 -8.64 5.36
C ALA A 11 5.97 -8.97 4.18
N VAL A 12 5.63 -7.96 3.36
CA VAL A 12 4.78 -8.14 2.18
C VAL A 12 5.48 -8.96 1.10
N ALA A 13 6.74 -8.66 0.80
CA ALA A 13 7.55 -9.44 -0.16
C ALA A 13 7.58 -10.94 0.19
N ARG A 14 7.78 -11.27 1.48
CA ARG A 14 7.73 -12.66 1.94
C ARG A 14 6.33 -13.27 1.82
N THR A 15 5.30 -12.54 2.27
CA THR A 15 3.92 -13.04 2.27
C THR A 15 3.41 -13.32 0.86
N MET A 16 3.80 -12.49 -0.10
CA MET A 16 3.41 -12.63 -1.51
C MET A 16 4.36 -13.53 -2.32
N ALA A 17 5.41 -14.08 -1.70
CA ALA A 17 6.49 -14.81 -2.38
C ALA A 17 7.09 -14.01 -3.57
N LEU A 18 7.21 -12.69 -3.40
CA LEU A 18 7.77 -11.77 -4.39
C LEU A 18 9.14 -11.27 -3.89
N PRO A 19 10.25 -11.97 -4.21
CA PRO A 19 11.57 -11.56 -3.74
C PRO A 19 11.96 -10.19 -4.30
N LEU A 20 12.41 -9.30 -3.42
CA LEU A 20 12.92 -7.97 -3.78
C LEU A 20 14.45 -8.02 -3.87
N GLU A 21 14.98 -7.86 -5.08
CA GLU A 21 16.41 -7.68 -5.30
C GLU A 21 16.90 -6.38 -4.68
N ASP A 22 18.11 -6.38 -4.14
CA ASP A 22 18.66 -5.23 -3.43
C ASP A 22 18.77 -3.98 -4.30
N ALA A 23 19.02 -4.17 -5.61
CA ALA A 23 19.05 -3.09 -6.59
C ALA A 23 17.70 -2.36 -6.73
N TRP A 24 16.57 -3.02 -6.43
CA TRP A 24 15.23 -2.45 -6.58
C TRP A 24 14.68 -1.83 -5.30
N ARG A 25 15.23 -2.20 -4.13
CA ARG A 25 14.74 -1.74 -2.82
C ARG A 25 14.60 -0.22 -2.72
N PRO A 26 15.58 0.61 -3.16
CA PRO A 26 15.44 2.05 -3.06
C PRO A 26 14.26 2.60 -3.89
N ALA A 27 14.04 2.05 -5.09
CA ALA A 27 12.96 2.48 -5.97
C ALA A 27 11.59 2.04 -5.44
N VAL A 28 11.48 0.80 -4.95
CA VAL A 28 10.24 0.30 -4.34
C VAL A 28 9.87 1.12 -3.10
N ARG A 29 10.86 1.42 -2.25
CA ARG A 29 10.66 2.26 -1.07
C ARG A 29 10.12 3.64 -1.45
N ALA A 30 10.80 4.33 -2.38
CA ALA A 30 10.38 5.67 -2.81
C ALA A 30 8.95 5.68 -3.39
N ASN A 31 8.60 4.68 -4.21
CA ASN A 31 7.24 4.56 -4.75
C ASN A 31 6.20 4.30 -3.65
N LEU A 32 6.53 3.47 -2.67
CA LEU A 32 5.62 3.17 -1.56
C LEU A 32 5.40 4.41 -0.66
N GLU A 33 6.43 5.21 -0.41
CA GLU A 33 6.28 6.48 0.32
C GLU A 33 5.31 7.44 -0.39
N VAL A 34 5.41 7.56 -1.72
CA VAL A 34 4.49 8.38 -2.50
C VAL A 34 3.07 7.81 -2.48
N ALA A 35 2.92 6.49 -2.66
CA ALA A 35 1.62 5.83 -2.59
C ALA A 35 0.93 6.03 -1.24
N LEU A 36 1.68 5.94 -0.12
CA LEU A 36 1.13 6.16 1.23
C LEU A 36 0.70 7.62 1.44
N ARG A 37 1.42 8.59 0.89
CA ARG A 37 1.00 10.00 0.92
C ARG A 37 -0.32 10.21 0.16
N LEU A 38 -0.48 9.55 -1.00
CA LEU A 38 -1.73 9.60 -1.77
C LEU A 38 -2.86 8.88 -1.05
N ALA A 39 -2.59 7.72 -0.43
CA ALA A 39 -3.57 6.98 0.35
C ALA A 39 -4.12 7.81 1.51
N ARG A 40 -3.28 8.63 2.16
CA ARG A 40 -3.72 9.51 3.23
C ARG A 40 -4.76 10.54 2.78
N LEU A 41 -4.66 11.03 1.55
CA LEU A 41 -5.67 11.94 0.98
C LEU A 41 -7.05 11.28 0.86
N VAL A 42 -7.07 9.97 0.61
CA VAL A 42 -8.31 9.17 0.53
C VAL A 42 -8.81 8.82 1.92
N ASP A 43 -7.93 8.46 2.84
CA ASP A 43 -8.25 8.14 4.24
C ASP A 43 -8.85 9.33 5.01
N ASP A 44 -8.44 10.55 4.66
CA ASP A 44 -9.01 11.79 5.20
C ASP A 44 -10.40 12.13 4.64
N PHE A 45 -10.88 11.42 3.62
CA PHE A 45 -12.22 11.59 3.08
C PHE A 45 -13.23 10.80 3.94
N PRO A 46 -14.21 11.47 4.60
CA PRO A 46 -15.16 10.79 5.45
C PRO A 46 -16.07 9.88 4.63
N LEU A 47 -15.99 8.57 4.88
CA LEU A 47 -16.77 7.54 4.21
C LEU A 47 -17.82 6.97 5.18
N PRO A 48 -19.12 7.09 4.87
CA PRO A 48 -20.17 6.42 5.62
C PRO A 48 -20.06 4.88 5.53
N ASP A 49 -20.34 4.18 6.63
CA ASP A 49 -20.28 2.71 6.69
C ASP A 49 -21.29 2.03 5.75
N ASP A 50 -22.40 2.71 5.41
CA ASP A 50 -23.44 2.23 4.53
C ASP A 50 -23.14 2.46 3.03
N LEU A 51 -22.00 3.10 2.71
CA LEU A 51 -21.60 3.34 1.33
C LEU A 51 -21.16 2.03 0.66
N ALA A 52 -21.89 1.64 -0.38
CA ALA A 52 -21.52 0.49 -1.21
C ALA A 52 -20.25 0.76 -2.04
N SER A 53 -19.53 -0.32 -2.38
CA SER A 53 -18.42 -0.25 -3.34
C SER A 53 -18.91 0.22 -4.71
N ALA A 54 -18.08 0.95 -5.45
CA ALA A 54 -18.44 1.46 -6.79
C ALA A 54 -18.82 0.35 -7.78
N ALA A 55 -18.20 -0.83 -7.66
CA ALA A 55 -18.55 -2.02 -8.42
C ALA A 55 -19.42 -2.94 -7.56
N VAL A 56 -20.71 -3.01 -7.88
CA VAL A 56 -21.67 -3.94 -7.26
C VAL A 56 -22.01 -5.03 -8.26
N TYR A 57 -21.91 -6.29 -7.83
CA TYR A 57 -22.35 -7.42 -8.63
C TYR A 57 -23.88 -7.50 -8.68
N SER A 58 -24.45 -7.66 -9.88
CA SER A 58 -25.87 -7.94 -10.10
C SER A 58 -26.00 -9.16 -11.01
N THR A 59 -26.87 -10.08 -10.62
CA THR A 59 -27.26 -11.28 -11.40
C THR A 59 -28.16 -10.94 -12.56
#